data_AF-A0A938IN57-F1
#
_entry.id   AF-A0A938IN57-F1
#
_cell.length_a   1.000
_cell.length_b   1.000
_cell.length_c   1.000
_cell.angle_alpha   90.00
_cell.angle_beta   90.00
_cell.angle_gamma   90.00
#
_symmetry.space_group_name_H-M   'P 1'
#
loop_
_entity.id
_entity.type
_entity.pdbx_description
1 polymer ?
#
loop_
_entity_poly.entity_id
_entity_poly.type
_entity_poly.pdbx_seq_one_letter_code
_entity_poly.pdbx_strand_id
1 'polypeptide(L)'
;MDKNFLDQFLFVALPYVCLFTFFLMTVYRYRMQSFSYSSLSSQFLENKHHFWAVVPFHYGILVITAGHLIAFLIPRQILLWNSHPLRLYVLEIAALAFGLLTLIGLVGVIVRRFSNSKIRCVTTPTDWLLFGMLMLQTAGGIAVALFHPWGSSWFATNLAPYLWSIFKLNPDIMFVAAMPALVRFHIVFAFLTIGFFPFTRLVHVLVIPNPYLWRKPQVVRWYGRRPSVERNQR
;
A
#
# COMPACT_ATOMS: atom_id res chain seq x y z
N MET A 1 17.28 -24.77 -11.90
CA MET A 1 17.48 -23.70 -10.89
C MET A 1 16.90 -24.24 -9.60
N ASP A 2 17.74 -24.56 -8.62
CA ASP A 2 17.29 -25.28 -7.42
C ASP A 2 16.24 -24.44 -6.69
N LYS A 3 15.10 -25.05 -6.35
CA LYS A 3 13.98 -24.38 -5.66
C LYS A 3 14.47 -23.60 -4.42
N ASN A 4 15.50 -24.11 -3.76
CA ASN A 4 16.14 -23.45 -2.62
C ASN A 4 16.76 -22.09 -2.97
N PHE A 5 17.42 -21.93 -4.13
CA PHE A 5 18.02 -20.66 -4.52
C PHE A 5 16.96 -19.62 -4.87
N LEU A 6 15.93 -20.02 -5.64
CA LEU A 6 14.83 -19.13 -5.99
C LEU A 6 14.06 -18.65 -4.76
N ASP A 7 13.83 -19.52 -3.79
CA ASP A 7 13.13 -19.18 -2.54
C ASP A 7 13.95 -18.22 -1.68
N GLN A 8 15.26 -18.42 -1.60
CA GLN A 8 16.18 -17.48 -0.95
C GLN A 8 16.16 -16.11 -1.64
N PHE A 9 16.22 -16.06 -2.96
CA PHE A 9 16.16 -14.79 -3.68
C PHE A 9 14.83 -14.06 -3.44
N LEU A 10 13.70 -14.75 -3.59
CA LEU A 10 12.36 -14.15 -3.52
C LEU A 10 11.91 -13.78 -2.10
N PHE A 11 12.31 -14.53 -1.08
CA PHE A 11 11.84 -14.36 0.29
C PHE A 11 12.91 -13.88 1.28
N VAL A 12 14.16 -13.71 0.82
CA VAL A 12 15.21 -13.09 1.62
C VAL A 12 15.73 -11.82 0.95
N ALA A 13 16.37 -11.95 -0.22
CA ALA A 13 17.03 -10.83 -0.86
C ALA A 13 16.04 -9.75 -1.36
N LEU A 14 14.98 -10.17 -2.06
CA LEU A 14 13.99 -9.27 -2.66
C LEU A 14 13.30 -8.35 -1.62
N PRO A 15 12.80 -8.85 -0.46
CA PRO A 15 12.26 -7.98 0.58
C PRO A 15 13.19 -6.83 0.99
N TYR A 16 14.48 -7.13 1.24
CA TYR A 16 15.44 -6.09 1.62
C TYR A 16 15.69 -5.09 0.51
N VAL A 17 15.84 -5.53 -0.74
CA VAL A 17 16.02 -4.63 -1.89
C VAL A 17 14.82 -3.70 -2.04
N CYS A 18 13.60 -4.24 -1.96
CA CYS A 18 12.37 -3.47 -2.07
C CYS A 18 12.21 -2.45 -0.93
N LEU A 19 12.45 -2.87 0.33
CA LEU A 19 12.35 -1.99 1.49
C LEU A 19 13.41 -0.89 1.47
N PHE A 20 14.67 -1.25 1.17
CA PHE A 20 15.76 -0.28 1.07
C PHE A 20 15.48 0.77 -0.01
N THR A 21 15.06 0.31 -1.20
CA THR A 21 14.67 1.18 -2.31
C THR A 21 13.51 2.09 -1.91
N PHE A 22 12.48 1.53 -1.28
CA PHE A 22 11.30 2.27 -0.80
C PHE A 22 11.70 3.43 0.12
N PHE A 23 12.48 3.15 1.17
CA PHE A 23 12.86 4.18 2.14
C PHE A 23 13.79 5.22 1.54
N LEU A 24 14.87 4.80 0.87
CA LEU A 24 15.87 5.70 0.32
C LEU A 24 15.27 6.63 -0.73
N MET A 25 14.52 6.06 -1.69
CA MET A 25 13.98 6.84 -2.81
C MET A 25 12.79 7.69 -2.42
N THR A 26 11.97 7.26 -1.46
CA THR A 26 10.92 8.11 -0.89
C THR A 26 11.51 9.37 -0.26
N VAL A 27 12.55 9.21 0.57
CA VAL A 27 13.22 10.35 1.23
C VAL A 27 13.90 11.25 0.20
N TYR A 28 14.63 10.66 -0.75
CA TYR A 28 15.28 11.40 -1.83
C TYR A 28 14.27 12.22 -2.64
N ARG A 29 13.19 11.60 -3.11
CA ARG A 29 12.15 12.27 -3.91
C ARG A 29 11.46 13.38 -3.12
N TYR A 30 11.16 13.15 -1.85
CA TYR A 30 10.54 14.18 -0.99
C TYR A 30 11.44 15.41 -0.83
N ARG A 31 12.76 15.21 -0.64
CA ARG A 31 13.70 16.32 -0.40
C ARG A 31 14.15 17.02 -1.68
N MET A 32 14.42 16.28 -2.75
CA MET A 32 15.02 16.81 -3.98
C MET A 32 13.98 17.12 -5.06
N GLN A 33 12.80 16.49 -5.02
CA GLN A 33 11.77 16.57 -6.06
C GLN A 33 10.39 16.81 -5.45
N SER A 34 10.29 17.71 -4.47
CA SER A 34 9.08 17.96 -3.69
C SER A 34 7.84 18.29 -4.53
N PHE A 35 7.99 18.99 -5.66
CA PHE A 35 6.88 19.28 -6.59
C PHE A 35 6.29 18.03 -7.27
N SER A 36 7.07 16.95 -7.40
CA SER A 36 6.59 15.67 -7.93
C SER A 36 5.78 14.86 -6.91
N TYR A 37 5.77 15.28 -5.64
CA TYR A 37 5.16 14.56 -4.52
C TYR A 37 3.68 14.93 -4.39
N SER A 38 2.86 14.43 -5.32
CA SER A 38 1.46 14.81 -5.46
C SER A 38 0.57 13.62 -5.82
N SER A 39 -0.73 13.73 -5.53
CA SER A 39 -1.74 12.77 -5.95
C SER A 39 -2.02 12.80 -7.45
N LEU A 40 -1.54 13.83 -8.18
CA LEU A 40 -1.70 14.01 -9.63
C LEU A 40 -3.16 13.84 -10.10
N SER A 41 -4.09 14.54 -9.45
CA SER A 41 -5.53 14.40 -9.72
C SER A 41 -5.88 14.75 -11.17
N SER A 42 -6.71 13.90 -11.80
CA SER A 42 -7.30 14.14 -13.12
C SER A 42 -8.78 14.50 -13.06
N GLN A 43 -9.29 14.80 -11.86
CA GLN A 43 -10.72 15.09 -11.64
C GLN A 43 -11.21 16.33 -12.38
N PHE A 44 -10.35 17.36 -12.49
CA PHE A 44 -10.68 18.60 -13.20
C PHE A 44 -11.00 18.36 -14.69
N LEU A 45 -10.32 17.40 -15.33
CA LEU A 45 -10.51 17.11 -16.75
C LEU A 45 -11.81 16.34 -17.03
N GLU A 46 -12.21 15.48 -16.09
CA GLU A 46 -13.50 14.78 -16.11
C GLU A 46 -13.86 14.27 -14.70
N ASN A 47 -15.08 14.60 -14.27
CA ASN A 47 -15.57 14.32 -12.91
C ASN A 47 -16.79 13.38 -12.86
N LYS A 48 -17.52 13.17 -13.96
CA LYS A 48 -18.81 12.44 -13.95
C LYS A 48 -18.64 11.00 -13.49
N HIS A 49 -17.61 10.31 -13.97
CA HIS A 49 -17.30 8.91 -13.63
C HIS A 49 -16.22 8.80 -12.55
N HIS A 50 -15.50 9.89 -12.28
CA HIS A 50 -14.38 9.89 -11.35
C HIS A 50 -14.78 9.45 -9.94
N PHE A 51 -15.87 10.01 -9.41
CA PHE A 51 -16.36 9.70 -8.07
C PHE A 51 -16.64 8.20 -7.90
N TRP A 52 -17.43 7.62 -8.82
CA TRP A 52 -17.85 6.22 -8.76
C TRP A 52 -16.72 5.21 -8.94
N ALA A 53 -15.60 5.61 -9.54
CA ALA A 53 -14.41 4.77 -9.66
C ALA A 53 -13.49 4.92 -8.43
N VAL A 54 -13.15 6.16 -8.10
CA VAL A 54 -12.10 6.47 -7.13
C VAL A 54 -12.55 6.25 -5.69
N VAL A 55 -13.82 6.51 -5.37
CA VAL A 55 -14.33 6.36 -4.00
C VAL A 55 -14.38 4.89 -3.57
N PRO A 56 -14.99 3.96 -4.33
CA PRO A 56 -14.94 2.54 -4.01
C PRO A 56 -13.50 2.00 -3.93
N PHE A 57 -12.64 2.41 -4.87
CA PHE A 57 -11.23 2.02 -4.86
C PHE A 57 -10.54 2.40 -3.54
N HIS A 58 -10.68 3.67 -3.11
CA HIS A 58 -9.99 4.15 -1.91
C HIS A 58 -10.58 3.57 -0.63
N TYR A 59 -11.91 3.49 -0.48
CA TYR A 59 -12.50 2.86 0.70
C TYR A 59 -12.10 1.39 0.81
N GLY A 60 -12.13 0.65 -0.30
CA GLY A 60 -11.68 -0.74 -0.34
C GLY A 60 -10.21 -0.87 0.05
N ILE A 61 -9.30 -0.19 -0.65
CA ILE A 61 -7.85 -0.37 -0.44
C ILE A 61 -7.43 0.09 0.95
N LEU A 62 -8.03 1.16 1.48
CA LEU A 62 -7.72 1.65 2.83
C LEU A 62 -8.09 0.62 3.89
N VAL A 63 -9.29 0.01 3.80
CA VAL A 63 -9.71 -1.03 4.75
C VAL A 63 -8.83 -2.27 4.64
N ILE A 64 -8.51 -2.71 3.41
CA ILE A 64 -7.69 -3.91 3.20
C ILE A 64 -6.26 -3.69 3.66
N THR A 65 -5.63 -2.59 3.29
CA THR A 65 -4.26 -2.28 3.73
C THR A 65 -4.20 -2.08 5.24
N ALA A 66 -5.18 -1.40 5.85
CA ALA A 66 -5.25 -1.28 7.31
C ALA A 66 -5.44 -2.64 7.99
N GLY A 67 -6.30 -3.51 7.47
CA GLY A 67 -6.49 -4.86 7.97
C GLY A 67 -5.20 -5.69 7.95
N HIS A 68 -4.45 -5.64 6.84
CA HIS A 68 -3.13 -6.28 6.74
C HIS A 68 -2.14 -5.73 7.77
N LEU A 69 -2.10 -4.40 7.93
CA LEU A 69 -1.21 -3.76 8.90
C LEU A 69 -1.56 -4.16 10.35
N ILE A 70 -2.84 -4.16 10.70
CA ILE A 70 -3.31 -4.58 12.03
C ILE A 70 -2.96 -6.06 12.27
N ALA A 71 -3.23 -6.93 11.30
CA ALA A 71 -2.91 -8.35 11.43
C ALA A 71 -1.41 -8.62 11.58
N PHE A 72 -0.56 -7.81 10.94
CA PHE A 72 0.89 -7.86 11.10
C PHE A 72 1.35 -7.39 12.48
N LEU A 73 0.76 -6.31 13.01
CA LEU A 73 1.17 -5.70 14.29
C LEU A 73 0.69 -6.50 15.51
N ILE A 74 -0.52 -7.07 15.45
CA ILE A 74 -1.15 -7.77 16.59
C ILE A 74 -1.66 -9.18 16.22
N PRO A 75 -0.79 -10.08 15.72
CA PRO A 75 -1.21 -11.39 15.20
C PRO A 75 -1.89 -12.27 16.26
N ARG A 76 -1.45 -12.20 17.52
CA ARG A 76 -2.05 -12.97 18.63
C ARG A 76 -3.51 -12.56 18.87
N GLN A 77 -3.81 -11.26 18.79
CA GLN A 77 -5.15 -10.73 18.98
C GLN A 77 -6.08 -11.15 17.83
N ILE A 78 -5.56 -11.24 16.59
CA ILE A 78 -6.33 -11.79 15.47
C ILE A 78 -6.70 -13.24 15.72
N LEU A 79 -5.78 -14.08 16.21
CA LEU A 79 -6.09 -15.48 16.54
C LEU A 79 -7.14 -15.60 17.64
N LEU A 80 -7.09 -14.75 18.67
CA LEU A 80 -8.12 -14.70 19.72
C LEU A 80 -9.47 -14.18 19.22
N TRP A 81 -9.47 -13.28 18.24
CA TRP A 81 -10.71 -12.84 17.57
C TRP A 81 -11.32 -13.99 16.76
N ASN A 82 -10.47 -14.68 16.00
CA ASN A 82 -10.84 -15.78 15.10
C ASN A 82 -11.23 -17.07 15.83
N SER A 83 -10.94 -17.19 17.13
CA SER A 83 -11.33 -18.37 17.92
C SER A 83 -12.84 -18.54 18.03
N HIS A 84 -13.61 -17.47 17.78
CA HIS A 84 -15.06 -17.52 17.69
C HIS A 84 -15.51 -17.56 16.22
N PRO A 85 -16.17 -18.62 15.74
CA PRO A 85 -16.46 -18.81 14.31
C PRO A 85 -17.18 -17.62 13.66
N LEU A 86 -18.19 -17.05 14.32
CA LEU A 86 -18.90 -15.87 13.79
C LEU A 86 -17.99 -14.67 13.57
N ARG A 87 -17.03 -14.42 14.48
CA ARG A 87 -16.08 -13.30 14.38
C ARG A 87 -15.09 -13.50 13.24
N LEU A 88 -14.64 -14.74 13.04
CA LEU A 88 -13.82 -15.15 11.91
C LEU A 88 -14.57 -14.93 10.58
N TYR A 89 -15.81 -15.42 10.45
CA TYR A 89 -16.60 -15.23 9.24
C TYR A 89 -16.83 -13.75 8.92
N VAL A 90 -17.19 -12.95 9.91
CA VAL A 90 -17.38 -11.50 9.72
C VAL A 90 -16.10 -10.85 9.19
N LEU A 91 -14.95 -11.21 9.74
CA LEU A 91 -13.67 -10.66 9.30
C LEU A 91 -13.32 -11.08 7.87
N GLU A 92 -13.42 -12.38 7.54
CA GLU A 92 -13.10 -12.91 6.20
C GLU A 92 -14.04 -12.36 5.12
N ILE A 93 -15.36 -12.33 5.40
CA ILE A 93 -16.36 -11.82 4.46
C ILE A 93 -16.18 -10.31 4.25
N ALA A 94 -15.94 -9.55 5.32
CA ALA A 94 -15.68 -8.12 5.21
C ALA A 94 -14.41 -7.86 4.39
N ALA A 95 -13.32 -8.59 4.66
CA ALA A 95 -12.09 -8.48 3.89
C ALA A 95 -12.31 -8.82 2.40
N LEU A 96 -13.05 -9.88 2.08
CA LEU A 96 -13.36 -10.21 0.69
C LEU A 96 -14.22 -9.11 0.03
N ALA A 97 -15.23 -8.60 0.73
CA ALA A 97 -16.11 -7.55 0.21
C ALA A 97 -15.34 -6.26 -0.10
N PHE A 98 -14.46 -5.79 0.80
CA PHE A 98 -13.62 -4.62 0.55
C PHE A 98 -12.54 -4.87 -0.49
N GLY A 99 -12.04 -6.11 -0.62
CA GLY A 99 -11.17 -6.53 -1.72
C GLY A 99 -11.87 -6.38 -3.06
N LEU A 100 -13.09 -6.90 -3.19
CA LEU A 100 -13.93 -6.76 -4.40
C LEU A 100 -14.26 -5.29 -4.69
N LEU A 101 -14.60 -4.50 -3.66
CA LEU A 101 -14.84 -3.06 -3.80
C LEU A 101 -13.62 -2.33 -4.37
N THR A 102 -12.42 -2.70 -3.89
CA THR A 102 -11.14 -2.19 -4.42
C THR A 102 -10.98 -2.53 -5.89
N LEU A 103 -11.21 -3.79 -6.26
CA LEU A 103 -11.06 -4.27 -7.63
C LEU A 103 -12.04 -3.56 -8.58
N ILE A 104 -13.31 -3.47 -8.21
CA ILE A 104 -14.34 -2.79 -9.00
C ILE A 104 -13.97 -1.31 -9.21
N GLY A 105 -13.57 -0.63 -8.15
CA GLY A 105 -13.12 0.76 -8.25
C GLY A 105 -11.89 0.91 -9.15
N LEU A 106 -10.90 0.02 -9.02
CA LEU A 106 -9.69 0.02 -9.85
C LEU A 106 -10.01 -0.22 -11.34
N VAL A 107 -10.87 -1.19 -11.65
CA VAL A 107 -11.39 -1.42 -13.00
C VAL A 107 -12.05 -0.16 -13.52
N GLY A 108 -12.90 0.49 -12.72
CA GLY A 108 -13.51 1.77 -13.06
C GLY A 108 -12.50 2.87 -13.38
N VAL A 109 -11.41 2.97 -12.61
CA VAL A 109 -10.32 3.95 -12.85
C VAL A 109 -9.62 3.65 -14.18
N ILE A 110 -9.32 2.39 -14.46
CA ILE A 110 -8.65 1.93 -15.68
C ILE A 110 -9.53 2.19 -16.90
N VAL A 111 -10.79 1.74 -16.86
CA VAL A 111 -11.78 1.96 -17.94
C VAL A 111 -11.95 3.45 -18.20
N ARG A 112 -12.06 4.29 -17.17
CA ARG A 112 -12.15 5.75 -17.33
C ARG A 112 -10.94 6.33 -18.06
N ARG A 113 -9.72 5.84 -17.78
CA ARG A 113 -8.48 6.31 -18.43
C ARG A 113 -8.35 5.83 -19.87
N PHE A 114 -8.88 4.65 -20.19
CA PHE A 114 -9.01 4.21 -21.56
C PHE A 114 -10.08 5.02 -22.28
N SER A 115 -11.31 5.12 -21.78
CA SER A 115 -12.43 5.67 -22.56
C SER A 115 -12.37 7.20 -22.76
N ASN A 116 -11.79 7.96 -21.83
CA ASN A 116 -11.76 9.42 -21.94
C ASN A 116 -10.44 9.94 -22.56
N SER A 117 -10.53 10.59 -23.73
CA SER A 117 -9.37 11.10 -24.45
C SER A 117 -8.54 12.11 -23.64
N LYS A 118 -9.18 13.06 -22.94
CA LYS A 118 -8.49 14.08 -22.12
C LYS A 118 -7.67 13.45 -21.01
N ILE A 119 -8.22 12.44 -20.33
CA ILE A 119 -7.52 11.73 -19.26
C ILE A 119 -6.39 10.86 -19.84
N ARG A 120 -6.63 10.20 -20.97
CA ARG A 120 -5.64 9.35 -21.63
C ARG A 120 -4.38 10.16 -22.00
N CYS A 121 -4.56 11.37 -22.52
CA CYS A 121 -3.45 12.27 -22.88
C CYS A 121 -2.56 12.68 -21.70
N VAL A 122 -3.09 12.69 -20.47
CA VAL A 122 -2.33 13.04 -19.26
C VAL A 122 -1.96 11.81 -18.41
N THR A 123 -2.22 10.60 -18.91
CA THR A 123 -1.85 9.36 -18.22
C THR A 123 -0.47 8.92 -18.70
N THR A 124 0.44 8.74 -17.76
CA THR A 124 1.84 8.38 -18.06
C THR A 124 2.02 6.85 -18.15
N PRO A 125 3.10 6.36 -18.79
CA PRO A 125 3.42 4.93 -18.77
C PRO A 125 3.60 4.37 -17.34
N THR A 126 4.11 5.17 -16.40
CA THR A 126 4.25 4.78 -15.00
C THR A 126 2.90 4.67 -14.28
N ASP A 127 1.90 5.47 -14.66
CA ASP A 127 0.51 5.29 -14.20
C ASP A 127 -0.04 3.92 -14.66
N TRP A 128 0.17 3.56 -15.93
CA TRP A 128 -0.29 2.27 -16.47
C TRP A 128 0.41 1.09 -15.81
N LEU A 129 1.72 1.18 -15.59
CA LEU A 129 2.48 0.18 -14.83
C LEU A 129 1.89 0.03 -13.42
N LEU A 130 1.65 1.14 -12.71
CA LEU A 130 1.05 1.10 -11.38
C LEU A 130 -0.34 0.46 -11.39
N PHE A 131 -1.21 0.78 -12.35
CA PHE A 131 -2.53 0.15 -12.43
C PHE A 131 -2.44 -1.34 -12.70
N GLY A 132 -1.52 -1.78 -13.57
CA GLY A 132 -1.23 -3.20 -13.78
C GLY A 132 -0.76 -3.88 -12.50
N MET A 133 0.12 -3.23 -11.74
CA MET A 133 0.59 -3.76 -10.46
C MET A 133 -0.54 -3.88 -9.43
N LEU A 134 -1.31 -2.80 -9.22
CA LEU A 134 -2.44 -2.83 -8.29
C LEU A 134 -3.50 -3.84 -8.72
N MET A 135 -3.70 -4.05 -10.03
CA MET A 135 -4.63 -5.04 -10.57
C MET A 135 -4.19 -6.45 -10.20
N LEU A 136 -2.93 -6.80 -10.50
CA LEU A 136 -2.37 -8.11 -10.17
C LEU A 136 -2.36 -8.36 -8.65
N GLN A 137 -2.00 -7.35 -7.85
CA GLN A 137 -2.00 -7.47 -6.40
C GLN A 137 -3.41 -7.70 -5.84
N THR A 138 -4.39 -6.89 -6.28
CA THR A 138 -5.76 -6.96 -5.77
C THR A 138 -6.46 -8.24 -6.23
N ALA A 139 -6.35 -8.59 -7.52
CA ALA A 139 -6.92 -9.82 -8.06
C ALA A 139 -6.26 -11.06 -7.43
N GLY A 140 -4.92 -11.04 -7.26
CA GLY A 140 -4.20 -12.10 -6.56
C GLY A 140 -4.65 -12.26 -5.10
N GLY A 141 -4.88 -11.15 -4.39
CA GLY A 141 -5.37 -11.17 -3.00
C GLY A 141 -6.79 -11.72 -2.87
N ILE A 142 -7.69 -11.34 -3.79
CA ILE A 142 -9.04 -11.91 -3.87
C ILE A 142 -8.97 -13.41 -4.19
N ALA A 143 -8.12 -13.82 -5.12
CA ALA A 143 -7.93 -15.23 -5.44
C ALA A 143 -7.41 -16.01 -4.23
N VAL A 144 -6.46 -15.46 -3.46
CA VAL A 144 -6.02 -16.06 -2.18
C VAL A 144 -7.20 -16.21 -1.23
N ALA A 145 -8.02 -15.17 -1.04
CA ALA A 145 -9.17 -15.23 -0.13
C ALA A 145 -10.22 -16.28 -0.55
N LEU A 146 -10.39 -16.53 -1.85
CA LEU A 146 -11.35 -17.50 -2.39
C LEU A 146 -10.83 -18.95 -2.36
N PHE A 147 -9.58 -19.17 -2.74
CA PHE A 147 -9.00 -20.50 -2.91
C PHE A 147 -8.21 -21.00 -1.69
N HIS A 148 -7.80 -20.10 -0.81
CA HIS A 148 -7.11 -20.40 0.45
C HIS A 148 -7.79 -19.68 1.63
N PRO A 149 -9.03 -20.09 1.99
CA PRO A 149 -9.82 -19.43 3.03
C PRO A 149 -9.12 -19.40 4.39
N TRP A 150 -9.69 -18.61 5.30
CA TRP A 150 -9.14 -18.39 6.64
C TRP A 150 -7.82 -17.64 6.61
N GLY A 151 -7.75 -16.70 5.65
CA GLY A 151 -6.66 -15.79 5.37
C GLY A 151 -6.05 -15.22 6.63
N SER A 152 -6.90 -14.65 7.47
CA SER A 152 -6.51 -13.95 8.69
C SER A 152 -5.83 -14.84 9.72
N SER A 153 -6.22 -16.12 9.81
CA SER A 153 -5.63 -17.07 10.76
C SER A 153 -4.24 -17.50 10.32
N TRP A 154 -4.09 -17.99 9.08
CA TRP A 154 -2.77 -18.41 8.60
C TRP A 154 -1.84 -17.22 8.34
N PHE A 155 -2.38 -16.02 8.05
CA PHE A 155 -1.60 -14.80 8.04
C PHE A 155 -0.94 -14.57 9.40
N ALA A 156 -1.71 -14.70 10.49
CA ALA A 156 -1.20 -14.49 11.84
C ALA A 156 -0.21 -15.58 12.30
N THR A 157 -0.41 -16.84 11.92
CA THR A 157 0.48 -17.95 12.33
C THR A 157 1.74 -18.10 11.48
N ASN A 158 1.72 -17.66 10.21
CA ASN A 158 2.82 -17.90 9.28
C ASN A 158 3.39 -16.59 8.72
N LEU A 159 2.55 -15.79 8.05
CA LEU A 159 3.03 -14.62 7.32
C LEU A 159 3.54 -13.52 8.27
N ALA A 160 2.85 -13.28 9.38
CA ALA A 160 3.29 -12.30 10.37
C ALA A 160 4.65 -12.67 10.99
N PRO A 161 4.90 -13.89 11.50
CA PRO A 161 6.23 -14.32 11.92
C PRO A 161 7.32 -14.18 10.85
N TYR A 162 7.02 -14.56 9.60
CA TYR A 162 7.94 -14.34 8.46
C TYR A 162 8.27 -12.85 8.30
N LEU A 163 7.28 -11.97 8.24
CA LEU A 163 7.51 -10.53 8.08
C LEU A 163 8.35 -9.97 9.25
N TRP A 164 8.05 -10.38 10.49
CA TRP A 164 8.85 -10.01 11.66
C TRP A 164 10.29 -10.52 11.58
N SER A 165 10.54 -11.69 10.99
CA SER A 165 11.88 -12.24 10.78
C SER A 165 12.73 -11.35 9.85
N ILE A 166 12.10 -10.77 8.81
CA ILE A 166 12.74 -9.78 7.92
C ILE A 166 13.14 -8.53 8.72
N PHE A 167 12.24 -7.98 9.53
CA PHE A 167 12.53 -6.77 10.33
C PHE A 167 13.56 -7.02 11.44
N LYS A 168 13.68 -8.27 11.93
CA LYS A 168 14.71 -8.69 12.88
C LYS A 168 16.05 -9.02 12.21
N LEU A 169 16.17 -8.85 10.90
CA LEU A 169 17.37 -9.16 10.12
C LEU A 169 17.82 -10.63 10.22
N ASN A 170 16.88 -11.53 10.56
CA ASN A 170 17.11 -12.97 10.60
C ASN A 170 15.96 -13.67 9.85
N PRO A 171 15.97 -13.62 8.51
CA PRO A 171 14.85 -14.02 7.66
C PRO A 171 14.62 -15.53 7.74
N ASP A 172 13.43 -15.94 8.17
CA ASP A 172 13.03 -17.34 8.28
C ASP A 172 12.00 -17.70 7.21
N ILE A 173 12.48 -18.29 6.12
CA ILE A 173 11.62 -18.67 4.99
C ILE A 173 10.77 -19.91 5.26
N MET A 174 10.99 -20.65 6.36
CA MET A 174 10.22 -21.87 6.64
C MET A 174 8.72 -21.59 6.80
N PHE A 175 8.37 -20.40 7.29
CA PHE A 175 6.98 -19.94 7.41
C PHE A 175 6.24 -19.81 6.07
N VAL A 176 6.96 -19.57 4.97
CA VAL A 176 6.39 -19.29 3.63
C VAL A 176 6.78 -20.32 2.57
N ALA A 177 7.80 -21.14 2.80
CA ALA A 177 8.31 -22.10 1.83
C ALA A 177 7.24 -23.10 1.36
N ALA A 178 6.44 -23.61 2.31
CA ALA A 178 5.37 -24.57 2.07
C ALA A 178 4.04 -23.93 1.64
N MET A 179 3.96 -22.61 1.54
CA MET A 179 2.71 -21.94 1.17
C MET A 179 2.36 -22.19 -0.31
N PRO A 180 1.06 -22.21 -0.65
CA PRO A 180 0.62 -22.32 -2.04
C PRO A 180 1.27 -21.25 -2.94
N ALA A 181 1.50 -21.60 -4.21
CA ALA A 181 2.14 -20.70 -5.18
C ALA A 181 1.42 -19.36 -5.31
N LEU A 182 0.09 -19.35 -5.20
CA LEU A 182 -0.72 -18.14 -5.27
C LEU A 182 -0.46 -17.19 -4.09
N VAL A 183 -0.32 -17.72 -2.87
CA VAL A 183 0.02 -16.94 -1.67
C VAL A 183 1.44 -16.38 -1.80
N ARG A 184 2.38 -17.22 -2.23
CA ARG A 184 3.77 -16.85 -2.50
C ARG A 184 3.86 -15.73 -3.54
N PHE A 185 3.10 -15.82 -4.62
CA PHE A 185 2.98 -14.79 -5.64
C PHE A 185 2.47 -13.46 -5.05
N HIS A 186 1.41 -13.50 -4.26
CA HIS A 186 0.84 -12.30 -3.62
C HIS A 186 1.85 -11.61 -2.67
N ILE A 187 2.65 -12.38 -1.92
CA ILE A 187 3.71 -11.86 -1.05
C ILE A 187 4.82 -11.18 -1.86
N VAL A 188 5.34 -11.87 -2.88
CA VAL A 188 6.40 -11.34 -3.76
C VAL A 188 5.92 -10.06 -4.44
N PHE A 189 4.70 -10.06 -4.95
CA PHE A 189 4.14 -8.92 -5.66
C PHE A 189 3.83 -7.73 -4.74
N ALA A 190 3.52 -7.99 -3.45
CA ALA A 190 3.44 -6.94 -2.43
C ALA A 190 4.79 -6.23 -2.27
N PHE A 191 5.90 -6.96 -2.13
CA PHE A 191 7.24 -6.37 -2.04
C PHE A 191 7.62 -5.61 -3.30
N LEU A 192 7.34 -6.15 -4.49
CA LEU A 192 7.57 -5.44 -5.74
C LEU A 192 6.79 -4.11 -5.80
N THR A 193 5.52 -4.12 -5.38
CA THR A 193 4.69 -2.91 -5.30
C THR A 193 5.29 -1.88 -4.34
N ILE A 194 5.81 -2.31 -3.19
CA ILE A 194 6.52 -1.45 -2.24
C ILE A 194 7.81 -0.89 -2.85
N GLY A 195 8.60 -1.71 -3.55
CA GLY A 195 9.84 -1.29 -4.21
C GLY A 195 9.61 -0.26 -5.32
N PHE A 196 8.51 -0.36 -6.07
CA PHE A 196 8.13 0.59 -7.12
C PHE A 196 7.42 1.85 -6.58
N PHE A 197 6.85 1.77 -5.38
CA PHE A 197 6.13 2.86 -4.72
C PHE A 197 6.78 4.25 -4.86
N PRO A 198 8.08 4.47 -4.54
CA PRO A 198 8.69 5.80 -4.59
C PRO A 198 8.77 6.42 -5.99
N PHE A 199 8.63 5.62 -7.05
CA PHE A 199 8.70 6.07 -8.45
C PHE A 199 7.33 6.35 -9.06
N THR A 200 6.24 6.07 -8.34
CA THR A 200 4.87 6.21 -8.84
C THR A 200 4.12 7.30 -8.09
N ARG A 201 2.85 7.53 -8.46
CA ARG A 201 1.98 8.42 -7.69
C ARG A 201 1.68 7.92 -6.27
N LEU A 202 1.98 6.66 -5.92
CA LEU A 202 1.69 6.08 -4.60
C LEU A 202 2.27 6.88 -3.43
N VAL A 203 3.32 7.68 -3.66
CA VAL A 203 3.87 8.64 -2.69
C VAL A 203 2.81 9.52 -2.01
N HIS A 204 1.68 9.79 -2.67
CA HIS A 204 0.57 10.54 -2.06
C HIS A 204 0.01 9.90 -0.77
N VAL A 205 0.14 8.58 -0.62
CA VAL A 205 -0.28 7.84 0.59
C VAL A 205 0.52 8.26 1.83
N LEU A 206 1.72 8.80 1.67
CA LEU A 206 2.58 9.22 2.79
C LEU A 206 2.31 10.66 3.25
N VAL A 207 1.48 11.40 2.51
CA VAL A 207 1.11 12.80 2.81
C VAL A 207 -0.39 12.93 3.09
N ILE A 208 -0.93 11.97 3.87
CA ILE A 208 -2.29 12.04 4.38
C ILE A 208 -2.40 13.31 5.25
N PRO A 209 -3.42 14.15 5.06
CA PRO A 209 -3.51 15.46 5.72
C PRO A 209 -3.95 15.36 7.19
N ASN A 210 -3.36 14.45 7.98
CA ASN A 210 -3.67 14.28 9.40
C ASN A 210 -3.56 15.58 10.21
N PRO A 211 -2.54 16.47 10.00
CA PRO A 211 -2.47 17.73 10.73
C PRO A 211 -3.63 18.68 10.46
N TYR A 212 -4.35 18.51 9.35
CA TYR A 212 -5.48 19.38 8.98
C TYR A 212 -6.61 19.33 10.03
N LEU A 213 -6.81 18.18 10.68
CA LEU A 213 -7.85 18.00 11.71
C LEU A 213 -7.68 18.93 12.92
N TRP A 214 -6.45 19.39 13.20
CA TRP A 214 -6.15 20.31 14.30
C TRP A 214 -5.57 21.65 13.83
N ARG A 215 -5.46 21.87 12.51
CA ARG A 215 -4.87 23.08 11.94
C ARG A 215 -5.87 24.23 11.99
N LYS A 216 -5.44 25.38 12.50
CA LYS A 216 -6.24 26.63 12.43
C LYS A 216 -6.53 26.99 10.96
N PRO A 217 -7.76 27.45 10.62
CA PRO A 217 -8.12 27.80 9.24
C PRO A 217 -7.17 28.82 8.59
N GLN A 218 -6.76 29.83 9.35
CA GLN A 218 -5.82 30.84 8.89
C GLN A 218 -4.38 30.45 9.23
N VAL A 219 -3.52 30.40 8.21
CA VAL A 219 -2.07 30.23 8.36
C VAL A 219 -1.35 31.41 7.75
N VAL A 220 -0.64 32.16 8.60
CA VAL A 220 0.18 33.30 8.21
C VAL A 220 1.64 32.85 8.19
N ARG A 221 2.35 33.12 7.08
CA ARG A 221 3.79 32.94 6.98
C ARG A 221 4.46 34.31 7.02
N TRP A 222 5.23 34.57 8.06
CA TRP A 222 5.96 35.82 8.23
C TRP A 222 7.25 35.80 7.40
N TYR A 223 7.53 36.88 6.67
CA TYR A 223 8.76 37.06 5.87
C TYR A 223 9.88 37.80 6.62
N GLY A 224 9.66 38.19 7.88
CA GLY A 224 10.61 39.00 8.65
C GLY A 224 11.86 38.23 9.05
N ARG A 225 13.05 38.81 8.81
CA ARG A 225 14.29 38.40 9.51
C ARG A 225 14.03 38.48 11.01
N ARG A 226 14.38 37.43 11.77
CA ARG A 226 14.46 37.52 13.23
C ARG A 226 15.30 38.76 13.58
N PRO A 227 14.83 39.69 14.43
CA PRO A 227 15.68 40.75 14.93
C PRO A 227 16.91 40.11 15.55
N SER A 228 18.10 40.46 15.08
CA SER A 228 19.32 40.20 15.83
C SER A 228 19.10 40.83 17.20
N VAL A 229 19.12 40.00 18.24
CA VAL A 229 19.11 40.50 19.61
C VAL A 229 20.42 41.26 19.78
N GLU A 230 20.41 42.56 19.49
CA GLU A 230 21.44 43.48 19.97
C GLU A 230 21.30 43.47 21.48
N ARG A 231 22.18 42.67 22.08
CA ARG A 231 22.41 42.62 23.51
C ARG A 231 22.95 43.99 23.88
N ASN A 232 22.05 44.88 24.32
CA ASN A 232 22.42 46.15 24.93
C ASN A 232 23.35 45.87 26.11
N GLN A 233 24.64 46.08 25.90
CA GLN A 233 25.60 46.31 26.96
C GLN A 233 25.32 47.73 27.47
N ARG A 234 24.68 47.82 28.62
CA ARG A 234 24.76 48.97 29.52
C ARG A 234 25.05 48.46 30.90
#